data_AF-A0A7S2N0L4-F1
#
_entry.id   AF-A0A7S2N0L4-F1
#
_cell.length_a   1.000
_cell.length_b   1.000
_cell.length_c   1.000
_cell.angle_alpha   90.00
_cell.angle_beta   90.00
_cell.angle_gamma   90.00
#
_symmetry.space_group_name_H-M   'P 1'
#
loop_
_entity.id
_entity.type
_entity.pdbx_description
1 polymer ?
#
loop_
_entity_poly.entity_id
_entity_poly.type
_entity_poly.pdbx_seq_one_letter_code
_entity_poly.pdbx_strand_id
1 'polypeptide(L)'
;MGEDGGMGEGEGDHLADGGGALGEEGIADEGVAEEGLDASIAIHVVTEAEAAAGKYSIHDVLLPLPGNSIKLPNHAVAAVYLRVLAEWSLTMDSFDHPSRELKLPGSYRRVLEKPQRMSWRIMQYADPHKSLAPTDLTRLRGEPDPEGEVGGHLTAARLEFILRPSTYATMCLRELTKQSSELAHQLVLNAEGAAMGTADGGALAVAPDSGALAAAADQGKVAGIAGETEASHEVAEMEVHEAAEV
;
A
#
# COMPACT_ATOMS: atom_id res chain seq x y z
N MET A 1 -5.40 -15.41 -100.30
CA MET A 1 -4.93 -14.12 -100.81
C MET A 1 -5.29 -13.06 -99.76
N GLY A 2 -4.31 -12.25 -99.34
CA GLY A 2 -4.40 -11.19 -98.33
C GLY A 2 -4.14 -11.71 -96.91
N GLU A 3 -2.94 -11.64 -96.32
CA GLU A 3 -2.08 -10.49 -95.92
C GLU A 3 -2.55 -9.78 -94.62
N ASP A 4 -1.66 -9.89 -93.62
CA ASP A 4 -1.18 -8.92 -92.63
C ASP A 4 -2.13 -8.07 -91.75
N GLY A 5 -1.87 -8.18 -90.44
CA GLY A 5 -1.30 -7.07 -89.66
C GLY A 5 -2.27 -6.12 -88.94
N GLY A 6 -2.30 -6.20 -87.61
CA GLY A 6 -2.90 -5.18 -86.75
C GLY A 6 -2.69 -5.44 -85.26
N MET A 7 -1.67 -4.79 -84.69
CA MET A 7 -1.41 -4.71 -83.24
C MET A 7 -2.46 -3.82 -82.54
N GLY A 8 -2.79 -4.16 -81.30
CA GLY A 8 -3.56 -3.31 -80.39
C GLY A 8 -3.57 -3.91 -78.99
N GLU A 9 -2.71 -3.38 -78.12
CA GLU A 9 -2.56 -3.71 -76.71
C GLU A 9 -3.77 -3.20 -75.89
N GLY A 10 -4.15 -3.93 -74.85
CA GLY A 10 -5.24 -3.58 -73.93
C GLY A 10 -5.31 -4.52 -72.75
N GLU A 11 -4.73 -4.06 -71.64
CA GLU A 11 -4.51 -4.64 -70.31
C GLU A 11 -5.62 -5.55 -69.72
N GLY A 12 -5.22 -6.77 -69.36
CA GLY A 12 -5.13 -7.25 -67.97
C GLY A 12 -6.37 -7.23 -67.09
N ASP A 13 -7.19 -8.28 -67.19
CA ASP A 13 -8.23 -8.65 -66.22
C ASP A 13 -7.61 -9.55 -65.12
N HIS A 14 -7.65 -9.11 -63.86
CA HIS A 14 -7.32 -9.95 -62.70
C HIS A 14 -8.38 -9.82 -61.60
N LEU A 15 -9.19 -10.87 -61.56
CA LEU A 15 -10.10 -11.28 -60.51
C LEU A 15 -9.38 -11.33 -59.14
N ALA A 16 -9.93 -10.66 -58.13
CA ALA A 16 -9.65 -10.93 -56.73
C ALA A 16 -10.97 -11.20 -55.99
N ASP A 17 -11.05 -12.43 -55.50
CA ASP A 17 -12.11 -13.03 -54.71
C ASP A 17 -11.99 -12.63 -53.22
N GLY A 18 -13.16 -12.40 -52.61
CA GLY A 18 -13.58 -12.68 -51.23
C GLY A 18 -12.60 -12.61 -50.06
N GLY A 19 -12.98 -11.80 -49.05
CA GLY A 19 -12.56 -12.05 -47.67
C GLY A 19 -12.74 -10.86 -46.74
N GLY A 20 -13.96 -10.62 -46.25
CA GLY A 20 -14.22 -9.62 -45.21
C GLY A 20 -13.53 -9.99 -43.90
N ALA A 21 -12.72 -9.07 -43.38
CA ALA A 21 -12.22 -9.10 -42.01
C ALA A 21 -12.78 -7.89 -41.26
N LEU A 22 -13.47 -8.20 -40.18
CA LEU A 22 -14.15 -7.29 -39.26
C LEU A 22 -13.14 -6.33 -38.63
N GLY A 23 -13.51 -5.05 -38.53
CA GLY A 23 -12.71 -4.03 -37.88
C GLY A 23 -12.57 -4.32 -36.38
N GLU A 24 -11.33 -4.50 -35.93
CA GLU A 24 -10.96 -4.29 -34.53
C GLU A 24 -10.86 -2.77 -34.32
N GLU A 25 -11.94 -2.17 -33.84
CA GLU A 25 -11.83 -0.87 -33.19
C GLU A 25 -11.13 -1.10 -31.85
N GLY A 26 -9.86 -0.69 -31.81
CA GLY A 26 -9.05 -0.68 -30.59
C GLY A 26 -9.77 0.11 -29.51
N ILE A 27 -10.16 -0.58 -28.45
CA ILE A 27 -10.57 0.03 -27.20
C ILE A 27 -9.34 0.78 -26.70
N ALA A 28 -9.40 2.11 -26.77
CA ALA A 28 -8.42 2.98 -26.13
C ALA A 28 -8.43 2.62 -24.63
N ASP A 29 -7.32 2.06 -24.19
CA ASP A 29 -6.97 1.91 -22.77
C ASP A 29 -6.87 3.33 -22.21
N GLU A 30 -7.98 3.84 -21.67
CA GLU A 30 -7.96 5.02 -20.83
C GLU A 30 -7.24 4.64 -19.54
N GLY A 31 -5.91 4.72 -19.61
CA GLY A 31 -5.03 4.58 -18.48
C GLY A 31 -5.53 5.47 -17.36
N VAL A 32 -5.94 4.83 -16.27
CA VAL A 32 -6.31 5.50 -15.04
C VAL A 32 -5.11 6.33 -14.61
N ALA A 33 -5.24 7.65 -14.67
CA ALA A 33 -4.19 8.55 -14.21
C ALA A 33 -4.00 8.29 -12.71
N GLU A 34 -2.90 7.62 -12.36
CA GLU A 34 -2.39 7.54 -11.00
C GLU A 34 -2.22 8.98 -10.50
N GLU A 35 -3.13 9.43 -9.62
CA GLU A 35 -3.02 10.71 -8.92
C GLU A 35 -1.91 10.62 -7.85
N GLY A 36 -0.68 10.40 -8.33
CA GLY A 36 0.51 10.88 -7.64
C GLY A 36 0.45 12.41 -7.59
N LEU A 37 0.89 12.99 -6.47
CA LEU A 37 1.00 14.43 -6.27
C LEU A 37 1.51 15.12 -7.54
N ASP A 38 0.61 15.88 -8.17
CA ASP A 38 0.81 16.65 -9.40
C ASP A 38 2.22 17.26 -9.46
N ALA A 39 2.91 17.05 -10.58
CA ALA A 39 4.20 17.65 -10.92
C ALA A 39 4.22 19.19 -10.90
N SER A 40 3.06 19.85 -10.71
CA SER A 40 2.88 21.30 -10.56
C SER A 40 3.03 21.81 -9.13
N ILE A 41 3.15 20.94 -8.11
CA ILE A 41 3.37 21.41 -6.73
C ILE A 41 4.78 21.99 -6.61
N ALA A 42 4.87 23.32 -6.59
CA ALA A 42 6.09 24.04 -6.33
C ALA A 42 6.60 23.73 -4.91
N ILE A 43 7.58 22.82 -4.83
CA ILE A 43 8.21 22.45 -3.55
C ILE A 43 9.03 23.62 -3.03
N HIS A 44 8.68 24.06 -1.82
CA HIS A 44 9.30 25.16 -1.09
C HIS A 44 10.04 24.64 0.13
N VAL A 45 11.30 25.05 0.29
CA VAL A 45 12.07 24.78 1.51
C VAL A 45 11.73 25.87 2.53
N VAL A 46 11.09 25.47 3.62
CA VAL A 46 10.63 26.39 4.67
C VAL A 46 11.81 27.10 5.32
N THR A 47 11.72 28.43 5.43
CA THR A 47 12.70 29.25 6.13
C THR A 47 12.39 29.36 7.63
N GLU A 48 13.40 29.67 8.44
CA GLU A 48 13.23 29.86 9.89
C GLU A 48 12.19 30.95 10.21
N ALA A 49 12.18 32.04 9.44
CA ALA A 49 11.20 33.12 9.60
C ALA A 49 9.76 32.64 9.32
N GLU A 50 9.54 31.82 8.30
CA GLU A 50 8.20 31.27 7.98
C GLU A 50 7.73 30.24 9.01
N ALA A 51 8.68 29.44 9.54
CA ALA A 51 8.40 28.51 10.63
C ALA A 51 8.03 29.27 11.91
N ALA A 52 8.79 30.32 12.27
CA ALA A 52 8.49 31.18 13.42
C ALA A 52 7.16 31.94 13.26
N ALA A 53 6.81 32.32 12.04
CA ALA A 53 5.53 32.94 11.72
C ALA A 53 4.33 31.95 11.71
N GLY A 54 4.57 30.64 11.83
CA GLY A 54 3.52 29.63 11.82
C GLY A 54 2.77 29.53 10.49
N LYS A 55 3.43 29.89 9.37
CA LYS A 55 2.81 29.93 8.03
C LYS A 55 2.38 28.55 7.53
N TYR A 56 3.05 27.49 7.98
CA TYR A 56 2.82 26.11 7.56
C TYR A 56 2.50 25.23 8.77
N SER A 57 1.63 24.24 8.57
CA SER A 57 1.31 23.23 9.58
C SER A 57 2.18 21.99 9.43
N ILE A 58 2.24 21.15 10.47
CA ILE A 58 2.90 19.85 10.40
C ILE A 58 2.30 18.94 9.31
N HIS A 59 1.01 19.12 8.97
CA HIS A 59 0.34 18.37 7.90
C HIS A 59 0.76 18.79 6.49
N ASP A 60 1.46 19.93 6.35
CA ASP A 60 2.00 20.44 5.09
C ASP A 60 3.44 19.99 4.85
N VAL A 61 4.08 19.38 5.86
CA VAL A 61 5.46 18.91 5.75
C VAL A 61 5.55 17.69 4.85
N LEU A 62 6.40 17.81 3.84
CA LEU A 62 6.73 16.78 2.86
C LEU A 62 8.18 16.33 3.07
N LEU A 63 8.43 15.04 2.90
CA LEU A 63 9.79 14.50 2.77
C LEU A 63 9.97 13.88 1.39
N PRO A 64 11.16 14.01 0.78
CA PRO A 64 11.41 13.46 -0.53
C PRO A 64 11.58 11.94 -0.48
N LEU A 65 11.04 11.25 -1.48
CA LEU A 65 11.46 9.90 -1.82
C LEU A 65 12.73 10.00 -2.69
N PRO A 66 13.79 9.23 -2.40
CA PRO A 66 15.05 9.31 -3.14
C PRO A 66 14.85 9.19 -4.66
N GLY A 67 15.53 10.05 -5.42
CA GLY A 67 15.45 10.09 -6.88
C GLY A 67 16.34 11.17 -7.47
N ASN A 68 16.45 11.21 -8.81
CA ASN A 68 17.34 12.16 -9.50
C ASN A 68 16.76 13.58 -9.66
N SER A 69 15.46 13.78 -9.40
CA SER A 69 14.74 15.04 -9.62
C SER A 69 14.03 15.54 -8.35
N ILE A 70 14.72 15.46 -7.20
CA ILE A 70 14.22 15.93 -5.90
C ILE A 70 15.11 17.01 -5.28
N LYS A 71 14.53 17.77 -4.36
CA LYS A 71 15.22 18.72 -3.48
C LYS A 71 15.26 18.13 -2.08
N LEU A 72 16.47 17.92 -1.55
CA LEU A 72 16.66 17.54 -0.16
C LEU A 72 16.39 18.72 0.78
N PRO A 73 15.95 18.46 2.02
CA PRO A 73 15.76 19.50 3.01
C PRO A 73 17.09 20.12 3.49
N ASN A 74 17.11 21.42 3.81
CA ASN A 74 18.32 22.12 4.26
C ASN A 74 18.63 21.93 5.76
N HIS A 75 18.19 20.82 6.38
CA HIS A 75 18.42 20.53 7.79
C HIS A 75 19.00 19.12 7.98
N ALA A 76 19.25 18.73 9.23
CA ALA A 76 19.96 17.49 9.58
C ALA A 76 19.39 16.19 8.94
N VAL A 77 18.13 16.19 8.51
CA VAL A 77 17.51 15.03 7.85
C VAL A 77 18.17 14.73 6.50
N ALA A 78 18.65 15.73 5.74
CA ALA A 78 19.36 15.46 4.49
C ALA A 78 20.63 14.63 4.71
N ALA A 79 21.34 14.84 5.82
CA ALA A 79 22.49 14.01 6.17
C ALA A 79 22.09 12.56 6.47
N VAL A 80 20.89 12.33 7.02
CA VAL A 80 20.35 10.98 7.23
C VAL A 80 20.09 10.27 5.90
N TYR A 81 19.51 10.96 4.92
CA TYR A 81 19.32 10.40 3.57
C TYR A 81 20.66 9.95 2.97
N LEU A 82 21.67 10.84 2.97
CA LEU A 82 22.98 10.53 2.39
C LEU A 82 23.69 9.39 3.13
N ARG A 83 23.59 9.35 4.47
CA ARG A 83 24.16 8.27 5.28
C ARG A 83 23.51 6.93 4.97
N VAL A 84 22.17 6.86 4.98
CA VAL A 84 21.43 5.64 4.68
C VAL A 84 21.72 5.18 3.25
N LEU A 85 21.79 6.07 2.26
CA LEU A 85 22.18 5.68 0.91
C LEU A 85 23.60 5.10 0.86
N ALA A 86 24.55 5.73 1.56
CA ALA A 86 25.94 5.28 1.60
C ALA A 86 26.11 3.90 2.25
N GLU A 87 25.29 3.53 3.23
CA GLU A 87 25.27 2.19 3.83
C GLU A 87 25.00 1.09 2.78
N TRP A 88 24.25 1.43 1.73
CA TRP A 88 23.93 0.53 0.61
C TRP A 88 24.82 0.78 -0.61
N SER A 89 25.91 1.55 -0.46
CA SER A 89 26.80 1.97 -1.55
C SER A 89 26.06 2.73 -2.68
N LEU A 90 25.00 3.45 -2.33
CA LEU A 90 24.22 4.29 -3.24
C LEU A 90 24.56 5.77 -3.06
N THR A 91 24.38 6.52 -4.14
CA THR A 91 24.45 7.99 -4.17
C THR A 91 23.18 8.54 -4.79
N MET A 92 22.98 9.86 -4.73
CA MET A 92 21.83 10.49 -5.40
C MET A 92 21.83 10.28 -6.92
N ASP A 93 23.01 10.12 -7.53
CA ASP A 93 23.15 9.86 -8.97
C ASP A 93 22.82 8.40 -9.33
N SER A 94 22.80 7.49 -8.34
CA SER A 94 22.46 6.07 -8.55
C SER A 94 21.01 5.86 -9.01
N PHE A 95 20.16 6.89 -8.89
CA PHE A 95 18.76 6.85 -9.35
C PHE A 95 18.59 7.27 -10.82
N ASP A 96 19.67 7.70 -11.49
CA ASP A 96 19.68 7.90 -12.93
C ASP A 96 20.12 6.63 -13.66
N HIS A 97 19.40 6.30 -14.74
CA HIS A 97 19.64 5.06 -15.48
C HIS A 97 19.48 5.30 -16.99
N PRO A 98 20.34 4.74 -17.87
CA PRO A 98 20.23 4.98 -19.32
C PRO A 98 18.87 4.64 -19.92
N SER A 99 18.26 3.53 -19.48
CA SER A 99 16.87 3.20 -19.80
C SER A 99 15.92 4.07 -19.00
N ARG A 100 15.05 4.79 -19.71
CA ARG A 100 14.05 5.71 -19.14
C ARG A 100 13.11 5.02 -18.14
N GLU A 101 12.76 3.76 -18.37
CA GLU A 101 11.83 3.00 -17.53
C GLU A 101 12.40 2.67 -16.15
N LEU A 102 13.73 2.68 -16.02
CA LEU A 102 14.42 2.41 -14.75
C LEU A 102 14.92 3.69 -14.08
N LYS A 103 14.66 4.87 -14.67
CA LYS A 103 14.94 6.15 -14.03
C LYS A 103 13.96 6.37 -12.89
N LEU A 104 14.48 6.70 -11.72
CA LEU A 104 13.67 7.03 -10.55
C LEU A 104 13.74 8.55 -10.32
N PRO A 105 12.76 9.33 -10.80
CA PRO A 105 12.77 10.78 -10.60
C PRO A 105 12.62 11.17 -9.12
N GLY A 106 12.08 10.27 -8.30
CA GLY A 106 11.67 10.55 -6.94
C GLY A 106 10.32 11.24 -6.89
N SER A 107 9.83 11.49 -5.68
CA SER A 107 8.57 12.19 -5.43
C SER A 107 8.62 12.79 -4.03
N TYR A 108 7.52 13.37 -3.55
CA TYR A 108 7.41 13.90 -2.20
C TYR A 108 6.23 13.26 -1.50
N ARG A 109 6.41 12.89 -0.24
CA ARG A 109 5.36 12.26 0.57
C ARG A 109 5.16 13.04 1.85
N ARG A 110 3.90 13.23 2.24
CA ARG A 110 3.55 13.86 3.52
C ARG A 110 4.02 12.98 4.66
N VAL A 111 4.61 13.61 5.67
CA VAL A 111 5.07 12.90 6.87
C VAL A 111 3.88 12.45 7.70
N LEU A 112 2.90 13.34 7.86
CA LEU A 112 1.69 13.06 8.63
C LEU A 112 0.44 13.29 7.78
N GLU A 113 -0.44 12.31 7.82
CA GLU A 113 -1.75 12.34 7.19
C GLU A 113 -2.84 12.43 8.26
N LYS A 114 -3.79 13.35 8.07
CA LYS A 114 -4.95 13.47 8.96
C LYS A 114 -6.18 12.89 8.26
N PRO A 115 -6.79 11.81 8.79
CA PRO A 115 -8.03 11.27 8.25
C PRO A 115 -9.13 12.33 8.24
N GLN A 116 -9.88 12.40 7.13
CA GLN A 116 -11.00 13.30 6.96
C GLN A 116 -12.30 12.61 7.37
N ARG A 117 -13.28 13.39 7.85
CA ARG A 117 -14.62 12.90 8.22
C ARG A 117 -14.59 11.68 9.16
N MET A 118 -13.65 11.67 10.11
CA MET A 118 -13.53 10.61 11.11
C MET A 118 -14.76 10.59 12.03
N SER A 119 -15.42 9.45 12.11
CA SER A 119 -16.43 9.14 13.12
C SER A 119 -16.21 7.72 13.65
N TRP A 120 -16.66 7.48 14.88
CA TRP A 120 -16.54 6.15 15.50
C TRP A 120 -17.73 5.82 16.38
N ARG A 121 -17.94 4.53 16.58
CA ARG A 121 -18.92 3.98 17.53
C ARG A 121 -18.32 2.80 18.27
N ILE A 122 -18.53 2.75 19.58
CA ILE A 122 -18.24 1.57 20.39
C ILE A 122 -19.51 0.73 20.48
N MET A 123 -19.38 -0.56 20.20
CA MET A 123 -20.50 -1.50 20.10
C MET A 123 -20.16 -2.76 20.89
N GLN A 124 -21.14 -3.30 21.61
CA GLN A 124 -21.03 -4.64 22.19
C GLN A 124 -21.54 -5.68 21.20
N TYR A 125 -20.99 -6.89 21.25
CA TYR A 125 -21.43 -8.02 20.42
C TYR A 125 -21.13 -9.34 21.12
N ALA A 126 -21.86 -10.40 20.77
CA ALA A 126 -21.58 -11.75 21.26
C ALA A 126 -20.98 -12.67 20.17
N ASP A 127 -21.49 -12.58 18.94
CA ASP A 127 -21.05 -13.42 17.80
C ASP A 127 -19.98 -12.72 16.95
N PRO A 128 -18.73 -13.23 16.88
CA PRO A 128 -17.67 -12.68 16.04
C PRO A 128 -17.91 -12.77 14.53
N HIS A 129 -18.78 -13.68 14.08
CA HIS A 129 -19.08 -13.87 12.66
C HIS A 129 -20.18 -12.93 12.15
N LYS A 130 -20.85 -12.21 13.06
CA LYS A 130 -21.88 -11.24 12.71
C LYS A 130 -21.25 -9.92 12.27
N SER A 131 -21.66 -9.41 11.10
CA SER A 131 -21.15 -8.13 10.60
C SER A 131 -21.59 -6.96 11.49
N LEU A 132 -20.63 -6.14 11.90
CA LEU A 132 -20.86 -4.90 12.67
C LEU A 132 -20.78 -3.63 11.80
N ALA A 133 -20.46 -3.79 10.51
CA ALA A 133 -20.43 -2.72 9.52
C ALA A 133 -21.44 -3.02 8.39
N PRO A 134 -22.18 -2.00 7.93
CA PRO A 134 -23.05 -2.16 6.76
C PRO A 134 -22.22 -2.36 5.50
N THR A 135 -22.69 -3.20 4.61
CA THR A 135 -22.13 -3.38 3.26
C THR A 135 -23.04 -2.74 2.21
N ASP A 136 -22.50 -2.49 1.03
CA ASP A 136 -23.29 -1.91 -0.07
C ASP A 136 -24.50 -2.79 -0.44
N LEU A 137 -24.34 -4.11 -0.35
CA LEU A 137 -25.43 -5.06 -0.57
C LEU A 137 -26.57 -4.90 0.46
N THR A 138 -26.23 -4.76 1.74
CA THR A 138 -27.23 -4.57 2.82
C THR A 138 -27.99 -3.25 2.67
N ARG A 139 -27.29 -2.18 2.27
CA ARG A 139 -27.91 -0.87 1.99
C ARG A 139 -28.85 -0.93 0.79
N LEU A 140 -28.46 -1.61 -0.29
CA LEU A 140 -29.28 -1.79 -1.48
C LEU A 140 -30.59 -2.54 -1.18
N ARG A 141 -30.56 -3.46 -0.20
CA ARG A 141 -31.73 -4.20 0.26
C ARG A 141 -32.59 -3.45 1.28
N GLY A 142 -32.16 -2.26 1.73
CA GLY A 142 -32.84 -1.49 2.76
C GLY A 142 -32.77 -2.11 4.15
N GLU A 143 -31.76 -2.95 4.40
CA GLU A 143 -31.53 -3.53 5.72
C GLU A 143 -31.01 -2.44 6.69
N PRO A 144 -31.41 -2.46 7.98
CA PRO A 144 -30.95 -1.49 8.95
C PRO A 144 -29.45 -1.65 9.25
N ASP A 145 -28.79 -0.54 9.56
CA ASP A 145 -27.38 -0.55 9.97
C ASP A 145 -27.19 -1.36 11.27
N PRO A 146 -26.12 -2.17 11.40
CA PRO A 146 -25.84 -2.89 12.63
C PRO A 146 -25.64 -1.94 13.82
N GLU A 147 -26.37 -2.17 14.91
CA GLU A 147 -26.26 -1.39 16.16
C GLU A 147 -25.52 -2.13 17.30
N GLY A 148 -25.18 -3.40 17.09
CA GLY A 148 -24.56 -4.27 18.09
C GLY A 148 -25.61 -5.03 18.91
N GLU A 149 -25.16 -5.71 19.96
CA GLU A 149 -25.98 -6.51 20.86
C GLU A 149 -25.79 -6.03 22.30
N VAL A 150 -26.89 -5.56 22.91
CA VAL A 150 -26.88 -5.06 24.29
C VAL A 150 -26.59 -6.24 25.23
N GLY A 151 -25.50 -6.16 25.99
CA GLY A 151 -25.05 -7.24 26.88
C GLY A 151 -24.11 -8.26 26.23
N GLY A 152 -23.62 -7.99 25.02
CA GLY A 152 -22.54 -8.76 24.41
C GLY A 152 -21.26 -8.71 25.24
N HIS A 153 -20.56 -9.84 25.35
CA HIS A 153 -19.33 -9.95 26.15
C HIS A 153 -18.08 -9.42 25.42
N LEU A 154 -18.18 -9.18 24.10
CA LEU A 154 -17.11 -8.59 23.29
C LEU A 154 -17.41 -7.13 22.97
N THR A 155 -16.36 -6.35 22.77
CA THR A 155 -16.44 -4.92 22.45
C THR A 155 -15.70 -4.64 21.14
N ALA A 156 -16.36 -3.94 20.22
CA ALA A 156 -15.81 -3.52 18.94
C ALA A 156 -15.82 -1.99 18.81
N ALA A 157 -14.84 -1.47 18.07
CA ALA A 157 -14.81 -0.08 17.63
C ALA A 157 -15.06 -0.03 16.11
N ARG A 158 -16.20 0.51 15.69
CA ARG A 158 -16.49 0.79 14.28
C ARG A 158 -15.97 2.17 13.94
N LEU A 159 -15.11 2.26 12.93
CA LEU A 159 -14.51 3.50 12.46
C LEU A 159 -15.00 3.82 11.05
N GLU A 160 -15.24 5.08 10.77
CA GLU A 160 -15.54 5.60 9.44
C GLU A 160 -14.67 6.83 9.19
N PHE A 161 -13.89 6.82 8.12
CA PHE A 161 -13.02 7.94 7.75
C PHE A 161 -12.63 7.87 6.28
N ILE A 162 -12.17 9.00 5.76
CA ILE A 162 -11.65 9.15 4.40
C ILE A 162 -10.16 9.44 4.48
N LEU A 163 -9.39 8.79 3.60
CA LEU A 163 -7.96 9.02 3.43
C LEU A 163 -7.68 9.59 2.04
N ARG A 164 -6.60 10.35 1.93
CA ARG A 164 -6.07 10.75 0.62
C ARG A 164 -5.50 9.55 -0.14
N PRO A 165 -5.40 9.62 -1.48
CA PRO A 165 -4.67 8.62 -2.27
C PRO A 165 -3.27 8.35 -1.71
N SER A 166 -2.76 7.15 -1.98
CA SER A 166 -1.45 6.70 -1.48
C SER A 166 -1.30 6.72 0.05
N THR A 167 -2.41 6.53 0.79
CA THR A 167 -2.44 6.42 2.26
C THR A 167 -3.03 5.08 2.68
N TYR A 168 -2.45 4.45 3.71
CA TYR A 168 -2.86 3.13 4.19
C TYR A 168 -3.67 3.23 5.49
N ALA A 169 -4.88 2.67 5.51
CA ALA A 169 -5.74 2.60 6.70
C ALA A 169 -5.09 1.84 7.85
N THR A 170 -4.28 0.82 7.55
CA THR A 170 -3.54 0.03 8.55
C THR A 170 -2.58 0.89 9.37
N MET A 171 -2.00 1.95 8.80
CA MET A 171 -1.12 2.87 9.55
C MET A 171 -1.92 3.75 10.52
N CYS A 172 -3.13 4.16 10.13
CA CYS A 172 -4.05 4.85 11.04
C CYS A 172 -4.46 3.94 12.21
N LEU A 173 -4.77 2.68 11.91
CA LEU A 173 -5.12 1.69 12.94
C LEU A 173 -3.94 1.40 13.88
N ARG A 174 -2.73 1.24 13.34
CA ARG A 174 -1.50 1.07 14.12
C ARG A 174 -1.27 2.24 15.08
N GLU A 175 -1.49 3.46 14.63
CA GLU A 175 -1.36 4.65 15.48
C GLU A 175 -2.45 4.73 16.55
N LEU A 176 -3.68 4.28 16.23
CA LEU A 176 -4.79 4.25 17.18
C LEU A 176 -4.61 3.17 18.26
N THR A 177 -4.23 1.95 17.86
CA THR A 177 -4.10 0.79 18.75
C THR A 177 -2.74 0.72 19.44
N LYS A 178 -1.75 1.46 18.93
CA LYS A 178 -0.34 1.39 19.35
C LYS A 178 0.24 -0.02 19.26
N GLN A 179 -0.30 -0.84 18.36
CA GLN A 179 0.14 -2.23 18.12
C GLN A 179 1.00 -2.34 16.86
N SER A 180 1.88 -3.35 16.81
CA SER A 180 2.66 -3.63 15.61
C SER A 180 1.77 -4.09 14.45
N SER A 181 2.07 -3.63 13.24
CA SER A 181 1.45 -4.10 12.00
C SER A 181 2.23 -5.24 11.33
N GLU A 182 3.25 -5.78 12.00
CA GLU A 182 4.03 -6.91 11.50
C GLU A 182 3.18 -8.18 11.43
N LEU A 183 3.44 -9.00 10.42
CA LEU A 183 2.66 -10.21 10.16
C LEU A 183 2.66 -11.16 11.37
N ALA A 184 3.82 -11.41 11.98
CA ALA A 184 3.92 -12.31 13.12
C ALA A 184 3.05 -11.83 14.30
N HIS A 185 3.06 -10.52 14.58
CA HIS A 185 2.24 -9.91 15.62
C HIS A 185 0.74 -10.04 15.31
N GLN A 186 0.34 -9.74 14.07
CA GLN A 186 -1.06 -9.83 13.64
C GLN A 186 -1.59 -11.27 13.64
N LEU A 187 -0.75 -12.26 13.34
CA LEU A 187 -1.13 -13.68 13.42
C LEU A 187 -1.43 -14.11 14.86
N VAL A 188 -0.63 -13.65 15.83
CA VAL A 188 -0.88 -13.90 17.25
C VAL A 188 -2.21 -13.27 17.69
N LEU A 189 -2.44 -11.99 17.36
CA LEU A 189 -3.70 -11.30 17.67
C LEU A 189 -4.92 -12.00 17.05
N ASN A 190 -4.80 -12.51 15.82
CA ASN A 190 -5.89 -13.25 15.17
C ASN A 190 -6.19 -14.57 15.89
N ALA A 191 -5.16 -15.29 16.35
CA ALA A 191 -5.33 -16.52 17.10
C ALA A 191 -5.97 -16.27 18.48
N GLU A 192 -5.54 -15.21 19.17
CA GLU A 192 -6.13 -14.78 20.44
C GLU A 192 -7.60 -14.35 20.26
N GLY A 193 -7.90 -13.57 19.22
CA GLY A 193 -9.27 -13.17 18.89
C GLY A 193 -10.18 -14.37 18.58
N ALA A 194 -9.67 -15.38 17.89
CA ALA A 194 -10.40 -16.63 17.64
C ALA A 194 -10.66 -17.42 18.93
N ALA A 195 -9.71 -17.43 19.87
CA ALA A 195 -9.89 -18.08 21.17
C ALA A 195 -10.94 -17.36 22.03
N MET A 196 -10.99 -16.03 22.00
CA MET A 196 -12.00 -15.23 22.72
C MET A 196 -13.43 -15.51 22.22
N GLY A 197 -13.61 -15.78 20.93
CA GLY A 197 -14.92 -16.12 20.34
C GLY A 197 -15.44 -17.53 20.61
N THR A 198 -14.59 -18.45 21.09
CA THR A 198 -14.95 -19.87 21.30
C THR A 198 -15.16 -20.25 22.76
N ALA A 199 -14.80 -19.37 23.70
CA ALA A 199 -14.89 -19.63 25.13
C ALA A 199 -16.33 -19.60 25.71
N ASP A 200 -17.31 -19.10 24.94
CA ASP A 200 -18.71 -19.03 25.38
C ASP A 200 -19.65 -19.73 24.37
N GLY A 201 -19.67 -21.07 24.42
CA GLY A 201 -20.82 -21.90 24.05
C GLY A 201 -21.38 -21.79 22.62
N GLY A 202 -20.67 -22.34 21.63
CA GLY A 202 -21.24 -22.59 20.31
C GLY A 202 -20.27 -23.24 19.33
N ALA A 203 -20.16 -24.56 19.36
CA ALA A 203 -19.36 -25.29 18.37
C ALA A 203 -20.04 -25.24 17.00
N LEU A 204 -19.53 -24.43 16.08
CA LEU A 204 -19.67 -24.66 14.64
C LEU A 204 -18.30 -24.56 13.97
N ALA A 205 -17.90 -25.66 13.35
CA ALA A 205 -16.67 -25.78 12.59
C ALA A 205 -16.73 -24.91 11.32
N VAL A 206 -15.79 -23.98 11.19
CA VAL A 206 -15.55 -23.29 9.92
C VAL A 206 -14.53 -24.11 9.14
N ALA A 207 -14.96 -24.68 8.02
CA ALA A 207 -14.07 -25.25 7.01
C ALA A 207 -13.24 -24.12 6.38
N PRO A 208 -11.94 -24.33 6.12
CA PRO A 208 -11.14 -23.33 5.43
C PRO A 208 -11.68 -23.17 4.00
N ASP A 209 -12.05 -21.94 3.64
CA ASP A 209 -12.28 -21.58 2.25
C ASP A 209 -10.94 -21.73 1.51
N SER A 210 -10.81 -22.80 0.74
CA SER A 210 -9.64 -23.10 -0.06
C SER A 210 -9.63 -22.21 -1.29
N GLY A 211 -9.25 -20.94 -1.10
CA GLY A 211 -8.85 -19.99 -2.13
C GLY A 211 -7.32 -19.96 -2.21
N ALA A 212 -6.77 -20.55 -3.28
CA ALA A 212 -5.37 -20.85 -3.51
C ALA A 212 -4.33 -19.73 -3.22
N LEU A 213 -3.34 -20.03 -2.37
CA LEU A 213 -1.95 -19.64 -2.60
C LEU A 213 -1.02 -20.68 -1.94
N ALA A 214 -0.98 -21.89 -2.49
CA ALA A 214 0.04 -22.88 -2.19
C ALA A 214 0.95 -23.06 -3.41
N ALA A 215 2.26 -23.14 -3.13
CA ALA A 215 3.37 -23.50 -4.01
C ALA A 215 4.08 -22.38 -4.81
N ALA A 216 5.17 -21.89 -4.22
CA ALA A 216 6.46 -21.74 -4.90
C ALA A 216 7.59 -21.77 -3.86
N ALA A 217 7.86 -22.96 -3.30
CA ALA A 217 9.13 -23.23 -2.64
C ALA A 217 10.04 -23.87 -3.70
N ASP A 218 10.87 -23.07 -4.35
CA ASP A 218 11.89 -23.57 -5.29
C ASP A 218 13.16 -23.98 -4.52
N GLN A 219 13.64 -25.17 -4.86
CA GLN A 219 14.81 -25.82 -4.25
C GLN A 219 16.07 -25.39 -5.02
N GLY A 220 16.68 -24.29 -4.59
CA GLY A 220 17.99 -23.84 -5.09
C GLY A 220 19.13 -24.21 -4.14
N LYS A 221 19.74 -25.39 -4.34
CA LYS A 221 20.99 -25.81 -3.69
C LYS A 221 22.16 -24.94 -4.17
N VAL A 222 22.79 -24.15 -3.29
CA VAL A 222 24.19 -23.71 -3.47
C VAL A 222 24.93 -23.86 -2.14
N ALA A 223 26.08 -24.51 -2.20
CA ALA A 223 26.88 -25.01 -1.11
C ALA A 223 27.96 -24.02 -0.65
N GLY A 224 28.28 -24.07 0.66
CA GLY A 224 29.52 -23.58 1.31
C GLY A 224 29.63 -22.06 1.42
N ILE A 225 30.04 -21.47 2.54
CA ILE A 225 31.12 -21.87 3.45
C ILE A 225 30.90 -21.24 4.84
N ALA A 226 31.44 -21.93 5.85
CA ALA A 226 31.32 -21.66 7.28
C ALA A 226 32.00 -20.37 7.78
N GLY A 227 31.50 -19.88 8.92
CA GLY A 227 32.15 -18.88 9.77
C GLY A 227 31.29 -18.56 11.00
N GLU A 228 31.40 -19.38 12.05
CA GLU A 228 30.97 -19.06 13.42
C GLU A 228 31.73 -17.79 13.87
N THR A 229 31.17 -16.83 14.63
CA THR A 229 30.99 -16.94 16.08
C THR A 229 30.29 -15.69 16.64
N GLU A 230 29.34 -15.95 17.54
CA GLU A 230 28.97 -15.24 18.79
C GLU A 230 29.12 -13.71 18.91
N ALA A 231 27.99 -13.04 19.16
CA ALA A 231 27.93 -11.86 20.01
C ALA A 231 26.72 -11.95 20.96
N SER A 232 27.05 -11.84 22.24
CA SER A 232 26.27 -12.10 23.44
C SER A 232 25.02 -11.22 23.58
N HIS A 233 23.91 -11.84 23.96
CA HIS A 233 22.71 -11.15 24.43
C HIS A 233 22.82 -11.02 25.97
N GLU A 234 23.09 -9.82 26.47
CA GLU A 234 23.06 -9.52 27.90
C GLU A 234 21.63 -9.16 28.31
N VAL A 235 21.03 -10.02 29.11
CA VAL A 235 19.72 -9.86 29.74
C VAL A 235 19.91 -8.98 30.97
N ALA A 236 19.33 -7.78 30.97
CA ALA A 236 19.20 -6.95 32.15
C ALA A 236 17.84 -7.23 32.81
N GLU A 237 17.84 -8.07 33.85
CA GLU A 237 16.73 -8.18 34.78
C GLU A 237 16.78 -7.07 35.86
N MET A 238 15.58 -6.76 36.30
CA MET A 238 15.08 -5.67 37.13
C MET A 238 15.48 -5.78 38.61
N GLU A 239 15.75 -4.66 39.28
CA GLU A 239 15.57 -4.56 40.73
C GLU A 239 14.86 -3.24 41.11
N VAL A 240 13.69 -3.42 41.72
CA VAL A 240 12.83 -2.39 42.29
C VAL A 240 13.28 -2.20 43.74
N HIS A 241 13.64 -0.99 44.14
CA HIS A 241 13.79 -0.66 45.56
C HIS A 241 12.83 0.45 45.97
N GLU A 242 11.80 0.01 46.66
CA GLU A 242 10.96 0.75 47.59
C GLU A 242 11.83 1.33 48.73
N ALA A 243 11.65 2.61 49.04
CA ALA A 243 12.08 3.20 50.31
C ALA A 243 11.10 4.30 50.72
N ALA A 244 10.45 4.04 51.85
CA ALA A 244 9.58 4.94 52.59
C ALA A 244 10.37 5.99 53.40
N GLU A 245 9.69 7.11 53.67
CA GLU A 245 9.77 7.99 54.85
C GLU A 245 11.14 8.63 55.24
N VAL A 246 11.24 9.97 55.12
CA VAL A 246 11.18 10.97 56.22
C VAL A 246 10.71 12.31 55.64
#